data_AF-A0A8K0V1X9-F1
#
_entry.id   AF-A0A8K0V1X9-F1
#
_cell.length_a   1.000
_cell.length_b   1.000
_cell.length_c   1.000
_cell.angle_alpha   90.00
_cell.angle_beta   90.00
_cell.angle_gamma   90.00
#
_symmetry.space_group_name_H-M   'P 1'
#
loop_
_entity.id
_entity.type
_entity.pdbx_description
1 polymer ?
#
loop_
_entity_poly.entity_id
_entity_poly.type
_entity_poly.pdbx_seq_one_letter_code
_entity_poly.pdbx_strand_id
1 'polypeptide(L)'
;MNLSDLINRISIKPKEKNEAFDTYIENSQNRAKLETLLSEFLRIMGDKSTSIFWGLLTRENLEGYYNYLDKNINNFDFDLPDVISLTNNAQLYKIIRSDYTENSKFGLFSSTLINKKIKKNEKVQIITSIPIHCLFYKMKDTEAHVNIAGDYLGYFAERSKIQADEVRDDAGKDMESCNLHVKKSRSRLGYYAKNSKIYAEEAGDYAGDGIDSCELHVKKAENWLGYEAKNSEIYVKEAGHWLGQGAKNSKIYADKAGYEAGYNMKNSELFIYKLNGNLADSCFEGNNEVYLGKESYKKFIQNYPKYINKVKLWEKQKQNVDVFSGDYYGSK
;
A
#
# COMPACT_ATOMS: atom_id res chain seq x y z
N MET A 1 -2.80 21.49 20.43
CA MET A 1 -2.95 20.80 21.74
C MET A 1 -1.56 20.68 22.34
N ASN A 2 -1.37 21.04 23.59
CA ASN A 2 -0.05 21.00 24.24
C ASN A 2 0.29 19.54 24.59
N LEU A 3 1.54 19.11 24.36
CA LEU A 3 2.08 17.79 24.70
C LEU A 3 1.84 17.41 26.17
N SER A 4 1.78 18.38 27.09
CA SER A 4 1.42 18.14 28.50
C SER A 4 -0.01 17.63 28.66
N ASP A 5 -0.97 18.09 27.83
CA ASP A 5 -2.35 17.60 27.86
C ASP A 5 -2.45 16.18 27.30
N LEU A 6 -1.53 15.81 26.41
CA LEU A 6 -1.44 14.48 25.84
C LEU A 6 -0.94 13.46 26.87
N ILE A 7 0.16 13.77 27.54
CA ILE A 7 0.76 12.94 28.60
C ILE A 7 -0.22 12.78 29.77
N ASN A 8 -0.91 13.85 30.16
CA ASN A 8 -1.91 13.82 31.24
C ASN A 8 -3.17 13.00 30.90
N ARG A 9 -3.48 12.81 29.61
CA ARG A 9 -4.60 11.98 29.16
C ARG A 9 -4.25 10.50 29.01
N ILE A 10 -2.98 10.18 28.75
CA ILE A 10 -2.47 8.80 28.69
C ILE A 10 -2.27 8.24 30.11
N SER A 11 -1.96 9.09 31.10
CA SER A 11 -1.80 8.67 32.49
C SER A 11 -3.14 8.22 33.12
N ILE A 12 -3.39 6.91 33.16
CA ILE A 12 -4.59 6.31 33.75
C ILE A 12 -4.47 6.30 35.28
N LYS A 13 -5.41 6.93 35.99
CA LYS A 13 -5.56 6.73 37.44
C LYS A 13 -5.97 5.28 37.72
N PRO A 14 -5.31 4.55 38.65
CA PRO A 14 -5.67 3.18 38.97
C PRO A 14 -7.09 3.16 39.53
N LYS A 15 -7.98 2.36 38.92
CA LYS A 15 -9.34 2.11 39.45
C LYS A 15 -9.38 0.79 40.21
N GLU A 16 -10.19 0.79 41.25
CA GLU A 16 -10.32 -0.21 42.30
C GLU A 16 -10.58 -1.64 41.78
N LYS A 17 -10.04 -2.60 42.55
CA LYS A 17 -9.99 -4.04 42.25
C LYS A 17 -11.38 -4.63 42.00
N ASN A 18 -11.51 -5.35 40.88
CA ASN A 18 -12.60 -6.30 40.63
C ASN A 18 -11.97 -7.66 40.33
N GLU A 19 -12.37 -8.69 41.07
CA GLU A 19 -11.74 -10.02 41.20
C GLU A 19 -11.90 -10.96 39.99
N ALA A 20 -12.04 -10.42 38.78
CA ALA A 20 -12.03 -11.18 37.52
C ALA A 20 -10.79 -10.87 36.63
N PHE A 21 -9.81 -10.14 37.17
CA PHE A 21 -8.74 -9.49 36.42
C PHE A 21 -7.33 -10.08 36.66
N ASP A 22 -7.20 -11.24 37.32
CA ASP A 22 -5.89 -11.73 37.77
C ASP A 22 -4.99 -12.33 36.66
N THR A 23 -5.49 -12.50 35.43
CA THR A 23 -4.64 -12.73 34.23
C THR A 23 -4.29 -11.45 33.46
N TYR A 24 -4.80 -10.29 33.87
CA TYR A 24 -4.55 -8.99 33.22
C TYR A 24 -3.49 -8.14 33.96
N ILE A 25 -3.05 -8.57 35.14
CA ILE A 25 -2.16 -7.79 36.01
C ILE A 25 -0.73 -7.75 35.45
N GLU A 26 -0.25 -8.82 34.79
CA GLU A 26 1.05 -8.80 34.09
C GLU A 26 1.05 -7.87 32.86
N ASN A 27 -0.08 -7.76 32.16
CA ASN A 27 -0.27 -6.83 31.03
C ASN A 27 -0.22 -5.35 31.43
N SER A 28 -0.35 -5.01 32.72
CA SER A 28 -0.40 -3.61 33.16
C SER A 28 0.98 -2.91 33.15
N GLN A 29 2.05 -3.62 33.51
CA GLN A 29 3.39 -3.05 33.58
C GLN A 29 4.01 -2.85 32.20
N ASN A 30 3.90 -3.85 31.32
CA ASN A 30 4.41 -3.75 29.95
C ASN A 30 3.65 -2.69 29.16
N ARG A 31 2.32 -2.62 29.32
CA ARG A 31 1.52 -1.56 28.74
C ARG A 31 1.93 -0.17 29.23
N ALA A 32 2.11 0.03 30.53
CA ALA A 32 2.56 1.32 31.07
C ALA A 32 3.95 1.73 30.54
N LYS A 33 4.86 0.76 30.37
CA LYS A 33 6.17 0.98 29.76
C LYS A 33 6.05 1.39 28.28
N LEU A 34 5.19 0.71 27.51
CA LEU A 34 4.93 1.04 26.11
C LEU A 34 4.29 2.42 25.95
N GLU A 35 3.31 2.76 26.79
CA GLU A 35 2.68 4.08 26.84
C GLU A 35 3.70 5.18 27.22
N THR A 36 4.63 4.88 28.13
CA THR A 36 5.73 5.79 28.50
C THR A 36 6.69 5.99 27.33
N LEU A 37 7.13 4.91 26.67
CA LEU A 37 8.03 4.97 25.53
C LEU A 37 7.39 5.72 24.35
N LEU A 38 6.11 5.46 24.07
CA LEU A 38 5.36 6.20 23.08
C LEU A 38 5.30 7.68 23.43
N SER A 39 5.00 8.02 24.69
CA SER A 39 4.96 9.42 25.14
C SER A 39 6.33 10.11 25.03
N GLU A 40 7.42 9.42 25.37
CA GLU A 40 8.78 9.94 25.22
C GLU A 40 9.14 10.13 23.73
N PHE A 41 8.82 9.16 22.88
CA PHE A 41 9.00 9.27 21.44
C PHE A 41 8.24 10.48 20.89
N LEU A 42 6.95 10.61 21.22
CA LEU A 42 6.13 11.74 20.79
C LEU A 42 6.67 13.08 21.34
N ARG A 43 7.23 13.11 22.55
CA ARG A 43 7.88 14.30 23.12
C ARG A 43 9.13 14.71 22.36
N ILE A 44 10.09 13.79 22.21
CA ILE A 44 11.35 14.04 21.48
C ILE A 44 11.06 14.49 20.05
N MET A 45 9.97 13.96 19.49
CA MET A 45 9.51 14.34 18.17
C MET A 45 8.73 15.65 18.12
N GLY A 46 7.98 15.98 19.16
CA GLY A 46 7.28 17.26 19.32
C GLY A 46 8.26 18.44 19.45
N ASP A 47 9.34 18.26 20.23
CA ASP A 47 10.36 19.30 20.44
C ASP A 47 11.16 19.61 19.15
N LYS A 48 11.21 18.67 18.21
CA LYS A 48 11.86 18.85 16.89
C LYS A 48 10.90 19.36 15.79
N SER A 49 9.62 19.61 16.11
CA SER A 49 8.55 19.75 15.10
C SER A 49 8.19 21.19 14.68
N THR A 50 8.94 22.22 15.05
CA THR A 50 8.59 23.62 14.75
C THR A 50 8.73 24.07 13.28
N SER A 51 8.84 23.19 12.28
CA SER A 51 8.79 23.64 10.87
C SER A 51 8.20 22.69 9.81
N ILE A 52 7.65 21.53 10.18
CA ILE A 52 7.19 20.55 9.17
C ILE A 52 5.69 20.70 8.91
N PHE A 53 5.30 21.84 8.33
CA PHE A 53 3.95 22.09 7.81
C PHE A 53 3.82 21.46 6.41
N TRP A 54 2.76 20.68 6.17
CA TRP A 54 2.24 20.21 4.87
C TRP A 54 3.30 19.81 3.82
N GLY A 55 3.77 18.55 3.87
CA GLY A 55 4.37 17.91 2.69
C GLY A 55 5.62 17.05 2.89
N LEU A 56 6.22 16.94 4.07
CA LEU A 56 7.54 16.30 4.21
C LEU A 56 7.65 15.36 5.43
N LEU A 57 6.84 14.30 5.47
CA LEU A 57 7.41 13.01 5.87
C LEU A 57 8.28 12.53 4.70
N THR A 58 9.43 13.16 4.54
CA THR A 58 10.44 12.65 3.60
C THR A 58 10.83 11.26 4.02
N ARG A 59 11.31 10.48 3.05
CA ARG A 59 12.02 9.23 3.32
C ARG A 59 13.05 9.40 4.45
N GLU A 60 13.81 10.48 4.44
CA GLU A 60 14.82 10.82 5.45
C GLU A 60 14.23 10.98 6.86
N ASN A 61 13.09 11.67 6.99
CA ASN A 61 12.44 11.86 8.28
C ASN A 61 11.92 10.53 8.84
N LEU A 62 11.24 9.73 8.03
CA LEU A 62 10.72 8.41 8.43
C LEU A 62 11.85 7.46 8.83
N GLU A 63 12.93 7.42 8.05
CA GLU A 63 14.11 6.62 8.34
C GLU A 63 14.82 7.07 9.62
N GLY A 64 14.96 8.38 9.83
CA GLY A 64 15.48 8.93 11.07
C GLY A 64 14.70 8.51 12.30
N TYR A 65 13.36 8.54 12.23
CA TYR A 65 12.49 8.14 13.35
C TYR A 65 12.55 6.64 13.60
N TYR A 66 12.50 5.84 12.54
CA TYR A 66 12.62 4.39 12.65
C TYR A 66 13.96 3.98 13.29
N ASN A 67 15.07 4.57 12.84
CA ASN A 67 16.40 4.27 13.36
C ASN A 67 16.56 4.74 14.82
N TYR A 68 15.94 5.87 15.18
CA TYR A 68 15.88 6.31 16.57
C TYR A 68 15.12 5.28 17.43
N LEU A 69 13.94 4.86 16.99
CA LEU A 69 13.11 3.88 17.72
C LEU A 69 13.83 2.53 17.86
N ASP A 70 14.36 1.97 16.78
CA ASP A 70 15.03 0.66 16.80
C ASP A 70 16.24 0.62 17.76
N LYS A 71 16.95 1.75 17.90
CA LYS A 71 18.04 1.89 18.87
C LYS A 71 17.56 1.93 20.32
N ASN A 72 16.46 2.63 20.60
CA ASN A 72 15.99 2.89 21.96
C ASN A 72 15.02 1.82 22.51
N ILE A 73 14.39 1.02 21.63
CA ILE A 73 13.43 -0.03 22.02
C ILE A 73 14.13 -1.24 22.69
N ASN A 74 15.44 -1.44 22.51
CA ASN A 74 16.16 -2.62 23.03
C ASN A 74 16.12 -2.77 24.56
N ASN A 75 15.82 -1.70 25.30
CA ASN A 75 15.76 -1.71 26.75
C ASN A 75 14.38 -2.12 27.30
N PHE A 76 13.44 -2.45 26.42
CA PHE A 76 12.06 -2.77 26.81
C PHE A 76 11.77 -4.24 26.54
N ASP A 77 11.32 -4.92 27.60
CA ASP A 77 10.74 -6.25 27.49
C ASP A 77 9.23 -6.11 27.28
N PHE A 78 8.78 -6.51 26.09
CA PHE A 78 7.38 -6.50 25.65
C PHE A 78 7.18 -7.67 24.69
N ASP A 79 5.97 -8.21 24.63
CA ASP A 79 5.65 -9.27 23.67
C ASP A 79 4.79 -8.73 22.52
N LEU A 80 4.76 -9.46 21.41
CA LEU A 80 3.96 -9.10 20.24
C LEU A 80 2.46 -8.87 20.56
N PRO A 81 1.80 -9.65 21.45
CA PRO A 81 0.44 -9.37 21.89
C PRO A 81 0.28 -8.00 22.59
N ASP A 82 1.28 -7.51 23.32
CA ASP A 82 1.23 -6.18 23.96
C ASP A 82 1.15 -5.08 22.91
N VAL A 83 1.92 -5.22 21.83
CA VAL A 83 1.95 -4.27 20.70
C VAL A 83 0.61 -4.29 19.97
N ILE A 84 0.05 -5.47 19.72
CA ILE A 84 -1.26 -5.63 19.07
C ILE A 84 -2.38 -5.04 19.95
N SER A 85 -2.30 -5.21 21.27
CA SER A 85 -3.25 -4.61 22.21
C SER A 85 -3.18 -3.09 22.18
N LEU A 86 -1.98 -2.51 22.08
CA LEU A 86 -1.77 -1.07 21.97
C LEU A 86 -2.36 -0.51 20.68
N THR A 87 -2.18 -1.19 19.53
CA THR A 87 -2.74 -0.75 18.24
C THR A 87 -4.27 -0.80 18.21
N ASN A 88 -4.91 -1.53 19.13
CA ASN A 88 -6.36 -1.66 19.27
C ASN A 88 -6.98 -0.71 20.32
N ASN A 89 -6.18 0.18 20.93
CA ASN A 89 -6.63 1.01 22.04
C ASN A 89 -7.47 2.23 21.60
N ALA A 90 -8.77 2.19 21.95
CA ALA A 90 -9.74 3.22 21.61
C ALA A 90 -9.44 4.64 22.13
N GLN A 91 -8.75 4.78 23.27
CA GLN A 91 -8.39 6.11 23.78
C GLN A 91 -7.23 6.72 22.99
N LEU A 92 -6.28 5.89 22.57
CA LEU A 92 -5.18 6.32 21.72
C LEU A 92 -5.69 6.81 20.36
N TYR A 93 -6.78 6.22 19.86
CA TYR A 93 -7.44 6.66 18.64
C TYR A 93 -7.95 8.10 18.70
N LYS A 94 -8.40 8.61 19.84
CA LYS A 94 -8.83 10.01 19.94
C LYS A 94 -7.69 10.99 19.70
N ILE A 95 -6.48 10.58 20.05
CA ILE A 95 -5.25 11.35 19.88
C ILE A 95 -4.81 11.30 18.42
N ILE A 96 -4.65 10.09 17.87
CA ILE A 96 -4.06 9.91 16.54
C ILE A 96 -5.06 10.15 15.41
N ARG A 97 -6.37 10.12 15.65
CA ARG A 97 -7.38 10.37 14.59
C ARG A 97 -7.41 11.82 14.14
N SER A 98 -7.09 12.77 15.04
CA SER A 98 -7.20 14.21 14.73
C SER A 98 -5.97 14.78 14.03
N ASP A 99 -4.84 14.07 14.02
CA ASP A 99 -3.57 14.59 13.52
C ASP A 99 -2.84 13.54 12.66
N TYR A 100 -2.66 13.85 11.38
CA TYR A 100 -1.99 13.00 10.40
C TYR A 100 -0.54 12.65 10.81
N THR A 101 0.17 13.61 11.38
CA THR A 101 1.57 13.47 11.79
C THR A 101 1.68 12.53 12.98
N GLU A 102 0.84 12.72 13.99
CA GLU A 102 0.81 11.85 15.18
C GLU A 102 0.38 10.42 14.82
N ASN A 103 -0.56 10.28 13.88
CA ASN A 103 -0.95 8.97 13.36
C ASN A 103 0.20 8.25 12.63
N SER A 104 0.94 8.96 11.78
CA SER A 104 2.11 8.41 11.08
C SER A 104 3.23 8.03 12.05
N LYS A 105 3.51 8.88 13.05
CA LYS A 105 4.44 8.56 14.14
C LYS A 105 4.02 7.30 14.88
N PHE A 106 2.73 7.16 15.20
CA PHE A 106 2.22 6.00 15.90
C PHE A 106 2.34 4.71 15.08
N GLY A 107 2.04 4.74 13.77
CA GLY A 107 2.21 3.55 12.94
C GLY A 107 3.67 3.18 12.69
N LEU A 108 4.59 4.15 12.61
CA LEU A 108 6.03 3.88 12.64
C LEU A 108 6.45 3.22 13.95
N PHE A 109 6.03 3.79 15.08
CA PHE A 109 6.28 3.22 16.40
C PHE A 109 5.81 1.77 16.49
N SER A 110 4.57 1.51 16.10
CA SER A 110 3.97 0.17 16.08
C SER A 110 4.76 -0.78 15.16
N SER A 111 5.14 -0.31 13.97
CA SER A 111 5.92 -1.10 13.00
C SER A 111 7.30 -1.47 13.54
N THR A 112 8.00 -0.54 14.19
CA THR A 112 9.32 -0.84 14.78
C THR A 112 9.21 -1.87 15.90
N LEU A 113 8.20 -1.76 16.77
CA LEU A 113 7.97 -2.75 17.82
C LEU A 113 7.66 -4.13 17.24
N ILE A 114 6.80 -4.20 16.21
CA ILE A 114 6.48 -5.45 15.50
C ILE A 114 7.75 -6.05 14.90
N ASN A 115 8.50 -5.29 14.10
CA ASN A 115 9.72 -5.76 13.45
C ASN A 115 10.78 -6.27 14.44
N LYS A 116 10.77 -5.76 15.67
CA LYS A 116 11.70 -6.19 16.72
C LYS A 116 11.39 -7.56 17.30
N LYS A 117 10.11 -7.94 17.33
CA LYS A 117 9.62 -9.13 18.02
C LYS A 117 9.18 -10.24 17.07
N ILE A 118 8.70 -9.87 15.89
CA ILE A 118 8.24 -10.82 14.88
C ILE A 118 9.42 -11.67 14.40
N LYS A 119 9.24 -12.99 14.39
CA LYS A 119 10.23 -13.93 13.85
C LYS A 119 10.06 -14.06 12.35
N LYS A 120 11.11 -14.48 11.67
CA LYS A 120 11.06 -14.82 10.24
C LYS A 120 9.93 -15.83 9.98
N ASN A 121 9.13 -15.55 8.94
CA ASN A 121 7.94 -16.29 8.53
C ASN A 121 6.78 -16.31 9.54
N GLU A 122 6.83 -15.54 10.61
CA GLU A 122 5.71 -15.38 11.52
C GLU A 122 4.64 -14.47 10.89
N LYS A 123 3.40 -14.68 11.33
CA LYS A 123 2.25 -13.90 10.88
C LYS A 123 1.84 -12.91 11.94
N VAL A 124 1.60 -11.66 11.54
CA VAL A 124 0.99 -10.63 12.38
C VAL A 124 -0.39 -10.28 11.86
N GLN A 125 -1.35 -10.14 12.77
CA GLN A 125 -2.68 -9.63 12.45
C GLN A 125 -2.98 -8.41 13.32
N ILE A 126 -3.41 -7.33 12.68
CA ILE A 126 -3.82 -6.08 13.32
C ILE A 126 -5.28 -5.81 12.96
N ILE A 127 -6.12 -5.50 13.95
CA ILE A 127 -7.53 -5.17 13.73
C ILE A 127 -7.80 -3.79 14.35
N THR A 128 -7.79 -2.76 13.53
CA THR A 128 -7.95 -1.37 13.99
C THR A 128 -9.35 -0.84 13.67
N SER A 129 -9.82 0.09 14.50
CA SER A 129 -11.09 0.81 14.23
C SER A 129 -10.91 2.08 13.38
N ILE A 130 -9.65 2.48 13.15
CA ILE A 130 -9.30 3.63 12.34
C ILE A 130 -8.09 3.30 11.44
N PRO A 131 -7.95 3.96 10.28
CA PRO A 131 -6.73 3.88 9.50
C PRO A 131 -5.51 4.37 10.29
N ILE A 132 -4.45 3.56 10.32
CA ILE A 132 -3.13 3.93 10.86
C ILE A 132 -2.13 4.02 9.71
N HIS A 133 -1.48 5.17 9.56
CA HIS A 133 -0.46 5.47 8.57
C HIS A 133 0.86 4.75 8.88
N CYS A 134 1.62 4.35 7.87
CA CYS A 134 2.95 3.74 8.00
C CYS A 134 3.00 2.41 8.78
N LEU A 135 1.90 1.64 8.81
CA LEU A 135 1.94 0.27 9.33
C LEU A 135 2.81 -0.63 8.45
N PHE A 136 3.50 -1.58 9.08
CA PHE A 136 4.43 -2.53 8.45
C PHE A 136 5.58 -1.85 7.69
N TYR A 137 5.99 -0.66 8.12
CA TYR A 137 7.15 0.04 7.59
C TYR A 137 8.42 -0.80 7.77
N LYS A 138 9.21 -0.97 6.70
CA LYS A 138 10.44 -1.79 6.66
C LYS A 138 10.27 -3.24 7.16
N MET A 139 9.06 -3.79 7.09
CA MET A 139 8.79 -5.17 7.47
C MET A 139 9.58 -6.14 6.56
N LYS A 140 10.11 -7.23 7.13
CA LYS A 140 11.08 -8.08 6.43
C LYS A 140 10.91 -9.56 6.73
N ASP A 141 10.83 -10.37 5.68
CA ASP A 141 10.75 -11.83 5.76
C ASP A 141 9.55 -12.36 6.59
N THR A 142 8.38 -11.69 6.54
CA THR A 142 7.20 -12.04 7.35
C THR A 142 5.87 -11.88 6.61
N GLU A 143 4.78 -12.34 7.23
CA GLU A 143 3.42 -12.14 6.74
C GLU A 143 2.64 -11.20 7.67
N ALA A 144 1.90 -10.26 7.12
CA ALA A 144 1.06 -9.38 7.91
C ALA A 144 -0.32 -9.16 7.28
N HIS A 145 -1.32 -9.06 8.14
CA HIS A 145 -2.69 -8.76 7.77
C HIS A 145 -3.22 -7.60 8.63
N VAL A 146 -3.87 -6.63 7.99
CA VAL A 146 -4.59 -5.55 8.66
C VAL A 146 -5.96 -5.34 8.01
N ASN A 147 -7.02 -5.15 8.79
CA ASN A 147 -8.32 -4.83 8.19
C ASN A 147 -8.30 -3.45 7.51
N ILE A 148 -7.84 -2.39 8.20
CA ILE A 148 -7.83 -1.03 7.67
C ILE A 148 -6.48 -0.35 7.96
N ALA A 149 -5.84 0.17 6.92
CA ALA A 149 -4.62 0.95 7.02
C ALA A 149 -4.79 2.37 6.44
N GLY A 150 -3.99 3.29 6.98
CA GLY A 150 -3.82 4.62 6.38
C GLY A 150 -2.85 4.55 5.21
N ASP A 151 -2.25 5.69 4.90
CA ASP A 151 -1.23 5.84 3.87
C ASP A 151 0.05 5.06 4.21
N TYR A 152 0.83 4.69 3.20
CA TYR A 152 2.16 4.06 3.34
C TYR A 152 2.17 2.70 4.06
N LEU A 153 1.10 1.91 3.93
CA LEU A 153 1.11 0.52 4.37
C LEU A 153 2.27 -0.24 3.70
N GLY A 154 3.14 -0.92 4.45
CA GLY A 154 4.20 -1.75 3.88
C GLY A 154 5.30 -0.95 3.16
N TYR A 155 5.46 0.34 3.45
CA TYR A 155 6.49 1.17 2.85
C TYR A 155 7.90 0.62 3.15
N PHE A 156 8.70 0.38 2.12
CA PHE A 156 10.01 -0.28 2.17
C PHE A 156 10.00 -1.70 2.73
N ALA A 157 8.87 -2.41 2.66
CA ALA A 157 8.85 -3.82 3.04
C ALA A 157 9.73 -4.66 2.10
N GLU A 158 10.34 -5.73 2.63
CA GLU A 158 11.21 -6.65 1.88
C GLU A 158 10.76 -8.10 2.07
N ARG A 159 10.67 -8.87 0.98
CA ARG A 159 10.47 -10.35 1.04
C ARG A 159 9.30 -10.76 1.94
N SER A 160 8.24 -9.97 1.93
CA SER A 160 7.12 -10.09 2.85
C SER A 160 5.80 -10.28 2.12
N LYS A 161 4.80 -10.82 2.81
CA LYS A 161 3.43 -10.89 2.33
C LYS A 161 2.56 -9.96 3.17
N ILE A 162 1.88 -9.01 2.53
CA ILE A 162 1.05 -8.02 3.21
C ILE A 162 -0.36 -8.10 2.64
N GLN A 163 -1.35 -8.20 3.53
CA GLN A 163 -2.76 -8.25 3.18
C GLN A 163 -3.52 -7.12 3.88
N ALA A 164 -4.42 -6.46 3.15
CA ALA A 164 -5.35 -5.49 3.73
C ALA A 164 -6.73 -5.48 3.07
N ASP A 165 -7.77 -5.18 3.83
CA ASP A 165 -9.09 -4.94 3.24
C ASP A 165 -9.16 -3.53 2.67
N GLU A 166 -8.85 -2.52 3.46
CA GLU A 166 -8.88 -1.12 3.01
C GLU A 166 -7.56 -0.42 3.32
N VAL A 167 -7.05 0.31 2.32
CA VAL A 167 -5.86 1.16 2.47
C VAL A 167 -6.14 2.51 1.82
N ARG A 168 -5.55 3.57 2.37
CA ARG A 168 -5.54 4.88 1.72
C ARG A 168 -4.48 4.92 0.60
N ASP A 169 -3.57 5.87 0.66
CA ASP A 169 -2.65 6.19 -0.43
C ASP A 169 -1.30 5.48 -0.25
N ASP A 170 -0.58 5.20 -1.35
CA ASP A 170 0.82 4.72 -1.31
C ASP A 170 1.04 3.35 -0.63
N ALA A 171 0.05 2.47 -0.66
CA ALA A 171 0.20 1.10 -0.16
C ALA A 171 1.28 0.34 -0.95
N GLY A 172 2.27 -0.25 -0.28
CA GLY A 172 3.37 -0.97 -0.92
C GLY A 172 4.39 -0.06 -1.61
N LYS A 173 4.44 1.23 -1.25
CA LYS A 173 5.42 2.15 -1.81
C LYS A 173 6.84 1.62 -1.58
N ASP A 174 7.70 1.69 -2.60
CA ASP A 174 9.12 1.30 -2.56
C ASP A 174 9.39 -0.10 -1.93
N MET A 175 8.41 -1.00 -1.92
CA MET A 175 8.60 -2.36 -1.41
C MET A 175 9.37 -3.21 -2.42
N GLU A 176 10.08 -4.23 -1.94
CA GLU A 176 10.91 -5.09 -2.78
C GLU A 176 10.68 -6.58 -2.50
N SER A 177 10.51 -7.36 -3.57
CA SER A 177 10.32 -8.82 -3.49
C SER A 177 9.11 -9.23 -2.63
N CYS A 178 8.03 -8.45 -2.63
CA CYS A 178 6.86 -8.65 -1.77
C CYS A 178 5.64 -9.19 -2.53
N ASN A 179 4.72 -9.76 -1.77
CA ASN A 179 3.36 -10.08 -2.23
C ASN A 179 2.36 -9.17 -1.50
N LEU A 180 1.77 -8.20 -2.19
CA LEU A 180 0.79 -7.29 -1.62
C LEU A 180 -0.61 -7.63 -2.14
N HIS A 181 -1.56 -7.84 -1.24
CA HIS A 181 -2.97 -8.05 -1.56
C HIS A 181 -3.82 -7.03 -0.84
N VAL A 182 -4.58 -6.22 -1.58
CA VAL A 182 -5.42 -5.18 -1.02
C VAL A 182 -6.82 -5.28 -1.62
N LYS A 183 -7.91 -5.36 -0.86
CA LYS A 183 -9.25 -5.31 -1.50
C LYS A 183 -9.46 -3.94 -2.15
N LYS A 184 -9.23 -2.86 -1.39
CA LYS A 184 -9.43 -1.50 -1.85
C LYS A 184 -8.28 -0.56 -1.47
N SER A 185 -7.73 0.13 -2.45
CA SER A 185 -6.72 1.19 -2.27
C SER A 185 -7.18 2.49 -2.92
N ARG A 186 -6.93 3.63 -2.25
CA ARG A 186 -7.37 4.95 -2.74
C ARG A 186 -6.51 5.49 -3.88
N SER A 187 -5.19 5.41 -3.80
CA SER A 187 -4.30 5.85 -4.88
C SER A 187 -2.90 5.27 -4.73
N ARG A 188 -2.12 5.26 -5.82
CA ARG A 188 -0.68 4.94 -5.82
C ARG A 188 -0.34 3.58 -5.19
N LEU A 189 -1.20 2.58 -5.40
CA LEU A 189 -0.94 1.20 -5.01
C LEU A 189 0.34 0.70 -5.68
N GLY A 190 1.31 0.24 -4.89
CA GLY A 190 2.58 -0.30 -5.37
C GLY A 190 3.55 0.74 -5.92
N TYR A 191 3.40 2.03 -5.55
CA TYR A 191 4.24 3.10 -6.10
C TYR A 191 5.75 2.82 -5.96
N TYR A 192 6.48 2.74 -7.07
CA TYR A 192 7.89 2.34 -7.13
C TYR A 192 8.24 0.96 -6.52
N ALA A 193 7.27 0.05 -6.40
CA ALA A 193 7.55 -1.32 -5.98
C ALA A 193 8.45 -2.05 -6.99
N LYS A 194 9.29 -2.95 -6.48
CA LYS A 194 10.25 -3.72 -7.30
C LYS A 194 10.13 -5.22 -7.08
N ASN A 195 10.29 -6.00 -8.15
CA ASN A 195 10.36 -7.47 -8.07
C ASN A 195 9.18 -8.11 -7.31
N SER A 196 8.00 -7.49 -7.35
CA SER A 196 6.89 -7.78 -6.44
C SER A 196 5.63 -8.21 -7.20
N LYS A 197 4.75 -8.94 -6.51
CA LYS A 197 3.39 -9.24 -6.99
C LYS A 197 2.38 -8.42 -6.22
N ILE A 198 1.50 -7.73 -6.93
CA ILE A 198 0.52 -6.81 -6.36
C ILE A 198 -0.88 -7.18 -6.87
N TYR A 199 -1.81 -7.34 -5.94
CA TYR A 199 -3.20 -7.71 -6.23
C TYR A 199 -4.16 -6.71 -5.61
N ALA A 200 -5.13 -6.21 -6.39
CA ALA A 200 -6.23 -5.45 -5.87
C ALA A 200 -7.59 -5.68 -6.55
N GLU A 201 -8.68 -5.56 -5.78
CA GLU A 201 -10.01 -5.54 -6.37
C GLU A 201 -10.34 -4.15 -6.90
N GLU A 202 -10.13 -3.12 -6.08
CA GLU A 202 -10.28 -1.72 -6.45
C GLU A 202 -8.99 -0.95 -6.13
N ALA A 203 -8.49 -0.21 -7.12
CA ALA A 203 -7.41 0.75 -6.93
C ALA A 203 -7.80 2.08 -7.58
N GLY A 204 -7.54 3.21 -6.90
CA GLY A 204 -7.73 4.51 -7.53
C GLY A 204 -6.58 4.92 -8.46
N ASP A 205 -6.45 6.22 -8.67
CA ASP A 205 -5.48 6.77 -9.62
C ASP A 205 -4.02 6.34 -9.31
N TYR A 206 -3.22 6.21 -10.37
CA TYR A 206 -1.78 5.91 -10.30
C TYR A 206 -1.43 4.56 -9.65
N ALA A 207 -2.35 3.60 -9.63
CA ALA A 207 -2.00 2.23 -9.28
C ALA A 207 -0.88 1.71 -10.20
N GLY A 208 0.15 1.08 -9.64
CA GLY A 208 1.31 0.62 -10.39
C GLY A 208 2.23 1.71 -10.93
N ASP A 209 2.14 2.95 -10.42
CA ASP A 209 3.05 4.02 -10.82
C ASP A 209 4.51 3.64 -10.53
N GLY A 210 5.35 3.68 -11.56
CA GLY A 210 6.80 3.50 -11.46
C GLY A 210 7.26 2.10 -11.04
N ILE A 211 6.37 1.10 -11.04
CA ILE A 211 6.75 -0.28 -10.71
C ILE A 211 7.85 -0.79 -11.64
N ASP A 212 8.76 -1.61 -11.12
CA ASP A 212 9.84 -2.21 -11.91
C ASP A 212 9.93 -3.72 -11.67
N SER A 213 9.86 -4.50 -12.76
CA SER A 213 9.93 -5.95 -12.71
C SER A 213 8.86 -6.58 -11.82
N CYS A 214 7.65 -6.02 -11.86
CA CYS A 214 6.51 -6.41 -11.04
C CYS A 214 5.40 -7.10 -11.87
N GLU A 215 4.56 -7.85 -11.17
CA GLU A 215 3.31 -8.42 -11.68
C GLU A 215 2.14 -7.75 -10.94
N LEU A 216 1.32 -6.97 -11.64
CA LEU A 216 0.21 -6.21 -11.07
C LEU A 216 -1.13 -6.72 -11.61
N HIS A 217 -2.03 -7.13 -10.71
CA HIS A 217 -3.38 -7.59 -11.03
C HIS A 217 -4.42 -6.72 -10.35
N VAL A 218 -5.28 -6.06 -11.13
CA VAL A 218 -6.33 -5.19 -10.60
C VAL A 218 -7.68 -5.52 -11.24
N LYS A 219 -8.77 -5.70 -10.47
CA LYS A 219 -10.09 -5.84 -11.13
C LYS A 219 -10.51 -4.49 -11.71
N LYS A 220 -10.52 -3.44 -10.92
CA LYS A 220 -10.90 -2.09 -11.35
C LYS A 220 -9.86 -1.05 -10.90
N ALA A 221 -9.35 -0.29 -11.86
CA ALA A 221 -8.47 0.84 -11.64
C ALA A 221 -9.10 2.14 -12.17
N GLU A 222 -8.82 3.26 -11.52
CA GLU A 222 -9.12 4.59 -12.07
C GLU A 222 -8.09 4.96 -13.15
N ASN A 223 -7.60 6.20 -13.17
CA ASN A 223 -6.75 6.71 -14.24
C ASN A 223 -5.27 6.41 -13.97
N TRP A 224 -4.45 6.50 -15.01
CA TRP A 224 -2.99 6.39 -14.90
C TRP A 224 -2.48 5.05 -14.33
N LEU A 225 -3.26 3.97 -14.48
CA LEU A 225 -2.81 2.62 -14.11
C LEU A 225 -1.53 2.28 -14.89
N GLY A 226 -0.46 1.92 -14.18
CA GLY A 226 0.83 1.56 -14.77
C GLY A 226 1.61 2.74 -15.32
N TYR A 227 1.38 3.96 -14.79
CA TYR A 227 2.17 5.14 -15.15
C TYR A 227 3.66 4.87 -14.98
N GLU A 228 4.46 5.07 -16.02
CA GLU A 228 5.92 4.85 -16.00
C GLU A 228 6.40 3.46 -15.53
N ALA A 229 5.53 2.43 -15.59
CA ALA A 229 5.90 1.06 -15.26
C ALA A 229 7.04 0.54 -16.16
N LYS A 230 7.94 -0.27 -15.60
CA LYS A 230 9.14 -0.79 -16.27
C LYS A 230 9.23 -2.29 -16.14
N ASN A 231 9.56 -2.99 -17.23
CA ASN A 231 9.84 -4.43 -17.23
C ASN A 231 8.73 -5.25 -16.54
N SER A 232 7.48 -4.78 -16.58
CA SER A 232 6.41 -5.28 -15.72
C SER A 232 5.26 -5.85 -16.53
N GLU A 233 4.49 -6.73 -15.91
CA GLU A 233 3.25 -7.25 -16.45
C GLU A 233 2.06 -6.72 -15.65
N ILE A 234 1.10 -6.12 -16.35
CA ILE A 234 -0.08 -5.49 -15.76
C ILE A 234 -1.33 -6.12 -16.34
N TYR A 235 -2.21 -6.59 -15.47
CA TYR A 235 -3.47 -7.23 -15.80
C TYR A 235 -4.62 -6.46 -15.15
N VAL A 236 -5.58 -6.01 -15.96
CA VAL A 236 -6.72 -5.24 -15.47
C VAL A 236 -8.04 -5.62 -16.15
N LYS A 237 -9.12 -5.77 -15.38
CA LYS A 237 -10.45 -5.96 -15.99
C LYS A 237 -11.02 -4.61 -16.49
N GLU A 238 -10.92 -3.56 -15.70
CA GLU A 238 -11.34 -2.21 -16.11
C GLU A 238 -10.34 -1.15 -15.65
N ALA A 239 -9.83 -0.37 -16.60
CA ALA A 239 -9.01 0.81 -16.34
C ALA A 239 -9.67 2.07 -16.89
N GLY A 240 -9.41 3.20 -16.21
CA GLY A 240 -9.79 4.54 -16.65
C GLY A 240 -8.94 5.06 -17.81
N HIS A 241 -8.66 6.35 -17.79
CA HIS A 241 -7.87 7.04 -18.80
C HIS A 241 -6.37 6.83 -18.61
N TRP A 242 -5.59 7.00 -19.69
CA TRP A 242 -4.13 6.97 -19.67
C TRP A 242 -3.52 5.67 -19.14
N LEU A 243 -4.19 4.54 -19.41
CA LEU A 243 -3.67 3.21 -19.10
C LEU A 243 -2.28 3.02 -19.72
N GLY A 244 -1.28 2.66 -18.90
CA GLY A 244 0.07 2.36 -19.34
C GLY A 244 0.85 3.57 -19.84
N GLN A 245 0.45 4.78 -19.44
CA GLN A 245 1.15 5.99 -19.88
C GLN A 245 2.63 5.95 -19.47
N GLY A 246 3.53 6.17 -20.42
CA GLY A 246 4.97 6.19 -20.18
C GLY A 246 5.59 4.83 -19.86
N ALA A 247 4.82 3.73 -19.92
CA ALA A 247 5.33 2.40 -19.63
C ALA A 247 6.45 1.98 -20.58
N LYS A 248 7.44 1.23 -20.09
CA LYS A 248 8.65 0.83 -20.82
C LYS A 248 8.91 -0.66 -20.66
N ASN A 249 9.22 -1.34 -21.77
CA ASN A 249 9.52 -2.77 -21.78
C ASN A 249 8.47 -3.62 -21.03
N SER A 250 7.20 -3.22 -21.08
CA SER A 250 6.13 -3.79 -20.24
C SER A 250 5.03 -4.41 -21.10
N LYS A 251 4.29 -5.35 -20.51
CA LYS A 251 3.11 -5.96 -21.14
C LYS A 251 1.86 -5.61 -20.34
N ILE A 252 0.87 -5.04 -21.01
CA ILE A 252 -0.33 -4.54 -20.36
C ILE A 252 -1.56 -5.17 -21.01
N TYR A 253 -2.35 -5.86 -20.20
CA TYR A 253 -3.56 -6.57 -20.61
C TYR A 253 -4.78 -5.93 -19.93
N ALA A 254 -5.71 -5.43 -20.74
CA ALA A 254 -6.94 -4.83 -20.27
C ALA A 254 -8.17 -5.41 -20.95
N ASP A 255 -9.16 -5.83 -20.17
CA ASP A 255 -10.48 -6.16 -20.73
C ASP A 255 -11.19 -4.89 -21.20
N LYS A 256 -11.04 -3.79 -20.46
CA LYS A 256 -11.58 -2.48 -20.80
C LYS A 256 -10.59 -1.36 -20.44
N ALA A 257 -10.41 -0.40 -21.35
CA ALA A 257 -9.60 0.79 -21.14
C ALA A 257 -10.31 2.06 -21.65
N GLY A 258 -10.02 3.20 -21.02
CA GLY A 258 -10.52 4.53 -21.40
C GLY A 258 -9.69 5.21 -22.50
N TYR A 259 -9.84 6.54 -22.58
CA TYR A 259 -9.10 7.41 -23.51
C TYR A 259 -7.59 7.43 -23.28
N GLU A 260 -6.85 7.74 -24.35
CA GLU A 260 -5.40 7.95 -24.36
C GLU A 260 -4.58 6.77 -23.79
N ALA A 261 -5.08 5.54 -23.96
CA ALA A 261 -4.33 4.35 -23.56
C ALA A 261 -3.01 4.25 -24.35
N GLY A 262 -1.93 3.91 -23.65
CA GLY A 262 -0.59 3.78 -24.22
C GLY A 262 0.14 5.10 -24.48
N TYR A 263 -0.32 6.24 -23.94
CA TYR A 263 0.35 7.53 -24.15
C TYR A 263 1.84 7.47 -23.78
N ASN A 264 2.72 7.74 -24.74
CA ASN A 264 4.18 7.75 -24.58
C ASN A 264 4.79 6.42 -24.08
N MET A 265 4.10 5.28 -24.24
CA MET A 265 4.69 3.97 -23.96
C MET A 265 5.88 3.68 -24.91
N LYS A 266 6.84 2.86 -24.50
CA LYS A 266 8.03 2.53 -25.31
C LYS A 266 8.41 1.05 -25.19
N ASN A 267 8.74 0.42 -26.31
CA ASN A 267 9.15 -0.99 -26.38
C ASN A 267 8.20 -1.93 -25.62
N SER A 268 6.90 -1.65 -25.67
CA SER A 268 5.90 -2.30 -24.81
C SER A 268 4.77 -2.91 -25.64
N GLU A 269 4.08 -3.87 -25.05
CA GLU A 269 2.92 -4.53 -25.65
C GLU A 269 1.64 -4.12 -24.92
N LEU A 270 0.63 -3.65 -25.65
CA LEU A 270 -0.66 -3.23 -25.12
C LEU A 270 -1.79 -4.06 -25.73
N PHE A 271 -2.50 -4.80 -24.90
CA PHE A 271 -3.63 -5.65 -25.27
C PHE A 271 -4.91 -5.09 -24.66
N ILE A 272 -5.85 -4.62 -25.49
CA ILE A 272 -7.13 -4.07 -25.03
C ILE A 272 -8.28 -4.79 -25.72
N TYR A 273 -9.11 -5.49 -24.96
CA TYR A 273 -10.25 -6.20 -25.53
C TYR A 273 -11.38 -5.22 -25.94
N LYS A 274 -11.74 -4.30 -25.03
CA LYS A 274 -12.75 -3.26 -25.26
C LYS A 274 -12.18 -1.86 -24.99
N LEU A 275 -11.90 -1.12 -26.05
CA LEU A 275 -11.50 0.28 -26.00
C LEU A 275 -12.73 1.19 -25.96
N ASN A 276 -12.90 1.91 -24.84
CA ASN A 276 -13.99 2.85 -24.58
C ASN A 276 -13.57 4.32 -24.80
N GLY A 277 -12.61 4.55 -25.69
CA GLY A 277 -12.06 5.86 -26.03
C GLY A 277 -11.20 5.74 -27.29
N ASN A 278 -10.05 6.41 -27.29
CA ASN A 278 -9.00 6.31 -28.30
C ASN A 278 -7.70 5.73 -27.70
N LEU A 279 -6.84 5.24 -28.58
CA LEU A 279 -5.42 5.06 -28.29
C LEU A 279 -4.72 6.40 -28.46
N ALA A 280 -3.66 6.63 -27.68
CA ALA A 280 -2.80 7.78 -27.90
C ALA A 280 -2.01 7.64 -29.21
N ASP A 281 -1.83 8.73 -29.97
CA ASP A 281 -1.02 8.68 -31.20
C ASP A 281 0.41 8.19 -30.93
N SER A 282 0.98 8.56 -29.77
CA SER A 282 2.31 8.17 -29.35
C SER A 282 2.45 6.69 -28.94
N CYS A 283 1.35 5.94 -28.77
CA CYS A 283 1.45 4.49 -28.54
C CYS A 283 1.99 3.74 -29.77
N PHE A 284 1.97 4.39 -30.94
CA PHE A 284 2.47 3.86 -32.22
C PHE A 284 3.86 4.37 -32.60
N GLU A 285 4.53 5.08 -31.69
CA GLU A 285 5.89 5.56 -31.86
C GLU A 285 6.88 4.55 -31.27
N GLY A 286 7.99 4.30 -31.97
CA GLY A 286 8.99 3.32 -31.55
C GLY A 286 8.54 1.87 -31.70
N ASN A 287 9.10 0.97 -30.88
CA ASN A 287 8.91 -0.49 -31.01
C ASN A 287 7.76 -1.00 -30.12
N ASN A 288 6.61 -0.33 -30.16
CA ASN A 288 5.43 -0.79 -29.44
C ASN A 288 4.59 -1.72 -30.30
N GLU A 289 3.89 -2.65 -29.66
CA GLU A 289 2.88 -3.47 -30.31
C GLU A 289 1.52 -3.26 -29.63
N VAL A 290 0.49 -3.00 -30.44
CA VAL A 290 -0.86 -2.75 -29.94
C VAL A 290 -1.84 -3.75 -30.54
N TYR A 291 -2.63 -4.35 -29.65
CA TYR A 291 -3.56 -5.42 -29.94
C TYR A 291 -4.95 -5.03 -29.46
N LEU A 292 -5.95 -5.04 -30.36
CA LEU A 292 -7.34 -4.70 -30.04
C LEU A 292 -8.29 -5.87 -30.26
N GLY A 293 -9.26 -6.05 -29.35
CA GLY A 293 -10.37 -6.98 -29.56
C GLY A 293 -11.20 -6.62 -30.80
N LYS A 294 -11.82 -7.63 -31.44
CA LYS A 294 -12.48 -7.53 -32.76
C LYS A 294 -13.34 -6.29 -32.98
N GLU A 295 -14.25 -5.99 -32.06
CA GLU A 295 -15.17 -4.85 -32.23
C GLU A 295 -14.46 -3.51 -32.02
N SER A 296 -13.53 -3.42 -31.07
CA SER A 296 -12.69 -2.23 -30.89
C SER A 296 -11.74 -2.02 -32.08
N TYR A 297 -11.16 -3.08 -32.64
CA TYR A 297 -10.33 -3.02 -33.84
C TYR A 297 -11.10 -2.42 -35.03
N LYS A 298 -12.27 -2.99 -35.36
CA LYS A 298 -13.10 -2.50 -36.48
C LYS A 298 -13.44 -1.02 -36.32
N LYS A 299 -13.95 -0.63 -35.14
CA LYS A 299 -14.30 0.76 -34.83
C LYS A 299 -13.09 1.69 -34.91
N PHE A 300 -11.95 1.26 -34.38
CA PHE A 300 -10.73 2.06 -34.36
C PHE A 300 -10.20 2.30 -35.78
N ILE A 301 -10.11 1.28 -36.63
CA ILE A 301 -9.63 1.42 -38.01
C ILE A 301 -10.60 2.22 -38.88
N GLN A 302 -11.91 2.11 -38.66
CA GLN A 302 -12.90 2.94 -39.35
C GLN A 302 -12.69 4.45 -39.07
N ASN A 303 -12.38 4.79 -37.81
CA ASN A 303 -12.16 6.17 -37.39
C ASN A 303 -10.74 6.67 -37.68
N TYR A 304 -9.75 5.78 -37.69
CA TYR A 304 -8.33 6.09 -37.82
C TYR A 304 -7.63 5.16 -38.84
N PRO A 305 -7.99 5.22 -40.13
CA PRO A 305 -7.49 4.30 -41.16
C PRO A 305 -5.96 4.35 -41.34
N LYS A 306 -5.32 5.46 -40.97
CA LYS A 306 -3.85 5.61 -40.96
C LYS A 306 -3.11 4.57 -40.10
N TYR A 307 -3.80 3.88 -39.19
CA TYR A 307 -3.22 2.92 -38.25
C TYR A 307 -3.50 1.44 -38.57
N ILE A 308 -4.07 1.11 -39.73
CA ILE A 308 -4.44 -0.26 -40.09
C ILE A 308 -3.29 -1.27 -40.01
N ASN A 309 -2.07 -0.84 -40.34
CA ASN A 309 -0.87 -1.68 -40.29
C ASN A 309 -0.11 -1.57 -38.95
N LYS A 310 -0.62 -0.78 -37.99
CA LYS A 310 0.02 -0.53 -36.69
C LYS A 310 -0.73 -1.20 -35.53
N VAL A 311 -1.98 -1.60 -35.74
CA VAL A 311 -2.79 -2.30 -34.76
C VAL A 311 -3.01 -3.73 -35.23
N LYS A 312 -2.88 -4.69 -34.32
CA LYS A 312 -3.15 -6.10 -34.57
C LYS A 312 -4.48 -6.50 -33.95
N LEU A 313 -5.15 -7.49 -34.54
CA LEU A 313 -6.34 -8.09 -33.95
C LEU A 313 -5.93 -8.97 -32.77
N TRP A 314 -6.61 -8.81 -31.64
CA TRP A 314 -6.49 -9.68 -30.47
C TRP A 314 -7.68 -10.62 -30.40
N GLU A 315 -7.44 -11.90 -30.66
CA GLU A 315 -8.37 -12.94 -30.26
C GLU A 315 -8.06 -13.29 -28.81
N LYS A 316 -8.88 -12.78 -27.88
CA LYS A 316 -8.72 -13.03 -26.45
C LYS A 316 -8.75 -14.54 -26.23
N GLN A 317 -7.58 -15.15 -26.08
CA GLN A 317 -7.47 -16.49 -25.52
C GLN A 317 -7.99 -16.41 -24.08
N LYS A 318 -8.56 -17.51 -23.55
CA LYS A 318 -8.98 -17.60 -22.14
C LYS A 318 -7.74 -17.45 -21.24
N GLN A 319 -7.23 -16.23 -21.09
CA GLN A 319 -6.21 -15.91 -20.11
C GLN A 319 -6.93 -15.74 -18.77
N ASN A 320 -6.42 -16.43 -17.76
CA ASN A 320 -6.94 -16.48 -16.40
C ASN A 320 -6.81 -15.11 -15.71
N VAL A 321 -7.68 -14.15 -16.04
CA VAL A 321 -7.84 -12.92 -15.25
C VAL A 321 -8.62 -13.20 -13.94
N ASP A 322 -8.96 -14.46 -13.68
CA ASP A 322 -9.52 -14.94 -12.42
C ASP A 322 -8.43 -15.41 -11.44
N VAL A 323 -7.33 -14.66 -11.35
CA VAL A 323 -6.33 -14.83 -10.27
C VAL A 323 -6.95 -14.54 -8.89
N PHE A 324 -8.13 -13.91 -8.87
CA PHE A 324 -8.93 -13.67 -7.66
C PHE A 324 -9.73 -14.89 -7.18
N SER A 325 -9.63 -16.05 -7.84
CA SER A 325 -10.44 -17.25 -7.52
C SER A 325 -9.76 -18.27 -6.60
N GLY A 326 -8.50 -18.06 -6.18
CA GLY A 326 -7.82 -18.96 -5.24
C GLY A 326 -7.81 -18.40 -3.82
N ASP A 327 -8.52 -19.04 -2.88
CA ASP A 327 -8.21 -19.29 -1.46
C ASP A 327 -7.35 -18.31 -0.63
N TYR A 328 -7.28 -17.02 -0.94
CA TYR A 328 -6.52 -16.05 -0.14
C TYR A 328 -7.30 -15.48 1.05
N TYR A 329 -8.62 -15.68 1.06
CA TYR A 329 -9.48 -15.38 2.21
C TYR A 329 -9.69 -16.66 3.02
N GLY A 330 -8.70 -17.01 3.83
CA GLY A 330 -8.89 -17.90 4.96
C GLY A 330 -9.93 -17.29 5.91
N SER A 331 -11.20 -17.52 5.61
CA SER A 331 -12.31 -17.32 6.53
C SER A 331 -12.59 -18.68 7.17
N LYS A 332 -12.04 -18.87 8.38
CA LYS A 332 -12.67 -19.58 9.48
C LYS A 332 -11.99 -19.23 10.78
#